data_AF-A0ABD5RCF2-F1
#
_entry.id   AF-A0ABD5RCF2-F1
#
_cell.length_a   1.000
_cell.length_b   1.000
_cell.length_c   1.000
_cell.angle_alpha   90.00
_cell.angle_beta   90.00
_cell.angle_gamma   90.00
#
_symmetry.space_group_name_H-M   'P 1'
#
loop_
_entity.id
_entity.type
_entity.pdbx_description
1 polymer ?
#
loop_
_entity_poly.entity_id
_entity_poly.type
_entity_poly.pdbx_seq_one_letter_code
_entity_poly.pdbx_strand_id
1 'polypeptide(L)' 'METEPDDEPARLRGEEPSSEPAASVSAYESRPGRLVFTEEGNTEGWIAIDGAVDVER' A
#
# COMPACT_ATOMS: atom_id res chain seq x y z
N MET A 1 0.08 -40.03 -15.49
CA MET A 1 0.37 -39.91 -14.06
C MET A 1 0.44 -38.42 -13.79
N GLU A 2 -0.65 -37.92 -13.23
CA GLU A 2 -0.82 -36.53 -12.84
C GLU A 2 0.09 -36.23 -11.66
N THR A 3 0.73 -35.07 -11.66
CA THR A 3 1.08 -34.38 -10.42
C THR A 3 0.98 -32.90 -10.73
N GLU A 4 -0.16 -32.33 -10.40
CA GLU A 4 -0.32 -30.88 -10.30
C GLU A 4 0.64 -30.38 -9.22
N PRO A 5 1.51 -29.39 -9.49
CA PRO A 5 2.32 -28.81 -8.44
C PRO A 5 1.48 -27.79 -7.67
N ASP A 6 1.16 -28.18 -6.44
CA ASP A 6 0.96 -27.36 -5.24
C ASP A 6 0.27 -26.00 -5.43
N ASP A 7 -1.01 -25.95 -5.01
CA ASP A 7 -1.69 -24.76 -4.51
C ASP A 7 -0.92 -24.26 -3.27
N GLU A 8 0.28 -23.72 -3.48
CA GLU A 8 1.03 -23.00 -2.47
C GLU A 8 0.26 -21.70 -2.20
N PRO A 9 -0.29 -21.47 -0.99
CA PRO A 9 -0.87 -20.18 -0.68
C PRO A 9 0.23 -19.17 -0.88
N ALA A 10 0.03 -18.24 -1.82
CA ALA A 10 1.01 -17.25 -2.25
C ALA A 10 1.83 -16.80 -1.05
N ARG A 11 3.01 -17.42 -0.85
CA ARG A 11 3.93 -17.05 0.20
C ARG A 11 4.16 -15.58 -0.08
N LEU A 12 3.75 -14.70 0.84
CA LEU A 12 4.01 -13.27 0.79
C LEU A 12 5.47 -13.14 0.38
N ARG A 13 5.68 -12.76 -0.88
CA ARG A 13 6.98 -12.84 -1.54
C ARG A 13 7.86 -11.86 -0.79
N GLY A 14 8.70 -12.39 0.09
CA GLY A 14 9.73 -11.74 0.89
C GLY A 14 9.64 -10.21 0.97
N GLU A 15 8.99 -9.71 2.02
CA GLU A 15 9.45 -8.44 2.58
C GLU A 15 10.78 -8.78 3.29
N GLU A 16 11.88 -8.79 2.52
CA GLU A 16 13.20 -8.67 3.13
C GLU A 16 13.13 -7.43 4.03
N PRO A 17 13.54 -7.47 5.32
CA PRO A 17 13.51 -6.28 6.15
C PRO A 17 14.34 -5.22 5.45
N SER A 18 13.68 -4.22 4.84
CA SER A 18 14.40 -3.19 4.14
C SER A 18 15.26 -2.49 5.20
N SER A 19 16.55 -2.34 4.92
CA SER A 19 17.44 -1.54 5.77
C SER A 19 17.11 -0.04 5.67
N GLU A 20 16.01 0.30 5.01
CA GLU A 20 15.54 1.66 4.86
C GLU A 20 15.01 2.15 6.21
N PRO A 21 15.33 3.39 6.59
CA PRO A 21 14.75 3.96 7.79
C PRO A 21 13.23 3.87 7.69
N ALA A 22 12.56 3.54 8.80
CA ALA A 22 11.10 3.55 8.87
C ALA A 22 10.62 4.91 8.36
N ALA A 23 9.86 4.90 7.26
CA ALA A 23 9.52 6.13 6.59
C ALA A 23 8.59 6.98 7.46
N SER A 24 8.84 8.30 7.49
CA SER A 24 7.98 9.21 8.22
C SER A 24 6.63 9.30 7.52
N VAL A 25 5.58 8.78 8.15
CA VAL A 25 4.20 8.86 7.63
C VAL A 25 3.47 10.04 8.27
N SER A 26 2.85 10.88 7.44
CA SER A 26 1.95 11.95 7.86
C SER A 26 0.50 11.60 7.53
N ALA A 27 -0.46 12.09 8.32
CA ALA A 27 -1.89 11.92 8.09
C ALA A 27 -2.57 13.28 7.97
N TYR A 28 -3.42 13.44 6.96
CA TYR A 28 -4.19 14.65 6.71
C TYR A 28 -5.69 14.35 6.65
N GLU A 29 -6.48 15.04 7.48
CA GLU A 29 -7.94 14.96 7.46
C GLU A 29 -8.52 16.18 6.71
N SER A 30 -9.08 15.95 5.52
CA SER A 30 -9.67 17.03 4.72
C SER A 30 -11.12 17.34 5.11
N ARG A 31 -11.82 16.35 5.67
CA ARG A 31 -13.18 16.43 6.21
C ARG A 31 -13.41 15.28 7.21
N PRO A 32 -14.40 15.39 8.12
CA PRO A 32 -14.67 14.35 9.10
C PRO A 32 -14.72 12.94 8.49
N GLY A 33 -13.84 12.06 8.96
CA GLY A 33 -13.78 10.67 8.52
C GLY A 33 -13.05 10.41 7.19
N ARG A 34 -12.38 11.41 6.62
CA ARG A 34 -11.57 11.26 5.40
C ARG A 34 -10.10 11.59 5.67
N LEU A 35 -9.32 10.54 5.88
CA LEU A 35 -7.87 10.63 6.12
C LEU A 35 -7.08 10.23 4.86
N VAL A 36 -6.02 10.96 4.59
CA VAL A 36 -5.01 10.66 3.57
C VAL A 36 -3.67 10.49 4.26
N PHE A 37 -2.97 9.39 3.99
CA PHE A 37 -1.62 9.14 4.49
C PHE A 37 -0.60 9.43 3.39
N THR A 38 0.50 10.08 3.76
CA THR A 38 1.61 10.38 2.86
C THR A 38 2.93 9.98 3.51
N GLU A 39 3.80 9.35 2.74
CA GLU A 39 5.17 9.05 3.12
C GLU A 39 6.10 10.22 2.78
N GLU A 40 7.11 10.47 3.61
CA GLU A 40 8.19 11.41 3.31
C GLU A 40 8.86 11.04 1.98
N GLY A 41 8.96 12.01 1.07
CA GLY A 41 9.52 11.79 -0.27
C GLY A 41 8.51 11.42 -1.36
N ASN A 42 7.24 11.16 -1.03
CA ASN A 42 6.17 10.96 -2.02
C ASN A 42 5.73 12.30 -2.67
N THR A 43 6.64 12.93 -3.39
CA THR A 43 6.43 14.23 -4.05
C THR A 43 5.58 14.13 -5.31
N GLU A 44 5.52 12.95 -5.91
CA GLU A 44 4.75 12.66 -7.11
C GLU A 44 3.25 12.47 -6.80
N GLY A 45 2.90 12.30 -5.52
CA GLY A 45 1.51 12.25 -5.06
C GLY A 45 0.77 10.97 -5.44
N TRP A 46 1.49 9.88 -5.72
CA TRP A 46 0.88 8.59 -6.00
C TRP A 46 0.38 7.97 -4.69
N ILE A 47 -0.91 7.66 -4.64
CA ILE A 47 -1.54 6.99 -3.51
C ILE A 47 -2.18 5.72 -4.05
N ALA A 48 -1.69 4.56 -3.64
CA ALA A 48 -2.35 3.29 -3.90
C ALA A 48 -3.55 3.15 -2.97
N ILE A 49 -4.69 2.73 -3.52
CA ILE A 49 -5.91 2.49 -2.76
C ILE A 49 -6.60 1.25 -3.34
N ASP A 50 -7.03 0.33 -2.46
CA ASP A 50 -7.66 -0.94 -2.86
C ASP A 50 -9.10 -0.78 -3.35
N GLY A 51 -9.62 0.45 -3.37
CA GLY A 51 -10.99 0.77 -3.77
C GLY A 51 -11.06 2.02 -4.63
N ALA A 52 -12.04 2.06 -5.54
CA ALA A 52 -12.32 3.26 -6.30
C ALA A 52 -12.82 4.39 -5.36
N VAL A 53 -12.29 5.59 -5.55
CA VAL A 53 -12.79 6.80 -4.89
C VAL A 53 -13.49 7.66 -5.91
N ASP A 54 -14.71 8.09 -5.58
CA ASP A 54 -15.42 9.08 -6.40
C ASP A 54 -14.69 10.42 -6.32
N VAL A 55 -14.30 10.94 -7.48
CA VAL A 55 -13.68 12.25 -7.62
C VAL A 55 -14.80 13.27 -7.87
N GLU A 56 -15.09 14.09 -6.87
CA GLU A 56 -15.95 15.25 -7.03
C GLU A 56 -15.11 16.46 -7.46
N ARG A 57 -15.66 17.27 -8.37
CA ARG A 57 -15.02 18.49 -8.89
C ARG A 57 -15.29 19.71 -8.03
#